data_AF-A0A7N0ZTZ8-F1
#
_entry.id   AF-A0A7N0ZTZ8-F1
#
_cell.length_a   1.000
_cell.length_b   1.000
_cell.length_c   1.000
_cell.angle_alpha   90.00
_cell.angle_beta   90.00
_cell.angle_gamma   90.00
#
_symmetry.space_group_name_H-M   'P 1'
#
loop_
_entity.id
_entity.type
_entity.pdbx_description
1 polymer ?
#
loop_
_entity_poly.entity_id
_entity_poly.type
_entity_poly.pdbx_seq_one_letter_code
_entity_poly.pdbx_strand_id
1 'polypeptide(L)'
;MYFLLLKACSCTSNFKNDTVYSLSMFHLISGIKDVIKVIEGRFAFLECQYNDEFESALEALGQIGSTIRGAELILSNAQSASRHVISAAFDRQAHGRQLAALEALGNIAGVTRSGNKILLNDSGEENLRRLMYENASMSSKLTPSGLFWAVLQQDSEVRIAAYKMLTALVARPWCLIAICTKQEIVNLVTDPHTETTKLGMDSKYDCCKAILTSLQSSVALDPSLTTIEKKLEEAVGRGPYSARYKSYAQPLVLTADRF
;
A
#
# COMPACT_ATOMS: atom_id res chain seq x y z
N MET A 1 -17.90 -5.77 17.04
CA MET A 1 -16.85 -6.39 16.19
C MET A 1 -15.82 -7.21 16.99
N TYR A 2 -15.41 -6.77 18.19
CA TYR A 2 -14.54 -7.54 19.11
C TYR A 2 -15.04 -8.96 19.47
N PHE A 3 -16.36 -9.17 19.50
CA PHE A 3 -16.96 -10.46 19.85
C PHE A 3 -16.85 -11.55 18.76
N LEU A 4 -16.62 -11.18 17.49
CA LEU A 4 -16.47 -12.15 16.39
C LEU A 4 -15.03 -12.66 16.26
N LEU A 5 -14.03 -11.85 16.64
CA LEU A 5 -12.63 -12.27 16.66
C LEU A 5 -12.33 -13.26 17.81
N LEU A 6 -12.98 -13.11 18.97
CA LEU A 6 -12.78 -13.99 20.12
C LEU A 6 -13.32 -15.42 19.90
N LYS A 7 -14.34 -15.60 19.07
CA LYS A 7 -14.93 -16.93 18.80
C LYS A 7 -14.07 -17.80 17.87
N ALA A 8 -13.14 -17.20 17.12
CA ALA A 8 -12.18 -17.93 16.29
C ALA A 8 -10.98 -18.48 17.09
N CYS A 9 -10.74 -17.98 18.31
CA CYS A 9 -9.55 -18.31 19.10
C CYS A 9 -9.76 -19.42 20.16
N SER A 10 -10.97 -19.95 20.37
CA SER A 10 -11.26 -20.87 21.49
C SER A 10 -11.28 -22.37 21.16
N CYS A 11 -10.78 -22.79 19.98
CA CYS A 11 -10.67 -24.21 19.65
C CYS A 11 -9.21 -24.67 19.53
N THR A 12 -8.47 -24.63 20.64
CA THR A 12 -7.19 -25.34 20.75
C THR A 12 -7.08 -26.03 22.09
N SER A 13 -7.46 -27.31 22.12
CA SER A 13 -6.89 -28.26 23.07
C SER A 13 -6.67 -29.59 22.35
N ASN A 14 -5.39 -29.93 22.19
CA ASN A 14 -4.80 -31.24 21.93
C ASN A 14 -5.39 -32.07 20.79
N PHE A 15 -4.61 -32.39 19.74
CA PHE A 15 -4.46 -33.76 19.21
C PHE A 15 -3.40 -33.80 18.09
N LYS A 16 -2.49 -34.77 18.16
CA LYS A 16 -1.49 -35.10 17.12
C LYS A 16 -2.17 -35.77 15.93
N ASN A 17 -1.87 -35.32 14.71
CA ASN A 17 -1.72 -36.07 13.45
C ASN A 17 -1.89 -35.12 12.25
N ASP A 18 -1.06 -35.26 11.20
CA ASP A 18 -0.97 -34.36 10.04
C ASP A 18 -2.31 -34.16 9.28
N THR A 19 -3.26 -35.07 9.43
CA THR A 19 -4.63 -34.96 8.89
C THR A 19 -5.54 -33.99 9.66
N VAL A 20 -5.24 -33.74 10.94
CA VAL A 20 -5.97 -32.77 11.78
C VAL A 20 -5.48 -31.33 11.50
N TYR A 21 -4.22 -31.16 11.10
CA TYR A 21 -3.70 -29.87 10.64
C TYR A 21 -4.31 -29.46 9.30
N SER A 22 -4.52 -30.40 8.36
CA SER A 22 -5.18 -30.09 7.10
C SER A 22 -6.67 -29.77 7.30
N LEU A 23 -7.36 -30.49 8.19
CA LEU A 23 -8.77 -30.22 8.52
C LEU A 23 -8.93 -28.89 9.28
N SER A 24 -8.08 -28.61 10.26
CA SER A 24 -8.13 -27.34 11.01
C SER A 24 -7.75 -26.13 10.14
N MET A 25 -6.77 -26.28 9.25
CA MET A 25 -6.43 -25.28 8.24
C MET A 25 -7.58 -25.03 7.26
N PHE A 26 -8.28 -26.09 6.84
CA PHE A 26 -9.46 -25.95 5.97
C PHE A 26 -10.60 -25.21 6.68
N HIS A 27 -10.90 -25.51 7.94
CA HIS A 27 -11.90 -24.80 8.74
C HIS A 27 -11.52 -23.34 8.96
N LEU A 28 -10.23 -23.04 9.19
CA LEU A 28 -9.74 -21.68 9.32
C LEU A 28 -9.89 -20.89 8.02
N ILE A 29 -9.53 -21.48 6.87
CA ILE A 29 -9.69 -20.85 5.55
C ILE A 29 -11.17 -20.62 5.25
N SER A 30 -12.05 -21.58 5.56
CA SER A 30 -13.50 -21.41 5.42
C SER A 30 -14.02 -20.27 6.30
N GLY A 31 -13.60 -20.21 7.56
CA GLY A 31 -13.97 -19.14 8.49
C GLY A 31 -13.53 -17.76 8.01
N ILE A 32 -12.33 -17.62 7.47
CA ILE A 32 -11.85 -16.35 6.89
C ILE A 32 -12.68 -15.95 5.67
N LYS A 33 -13.03 -16.90 4.79
CA LYS A 33 -13.91 -16.64 3.64
C LYS A 33 -15.30 -16.17 4.08
N ASP A 34 -15.85 -16.76 5.13
CA ASP A 34 -17.14 -16.36 5.69
C ASP A 34 -17.07 -14.96 6.31
N VAL A 35 -16.00 -14.63 7.02
CA VAL A 35 -15.76 -13.28 7.54
C VAL A 35 -15.67 -12.26 6.40
N ILE A 36 -14.92 -12.55 5.33
CA ILE A 36 -14.82 -11.66 4.17
C ILE A 36 -16.20 -11.43 3.55
N LYS A 37 -17.01 -12.48 3.36
CA LYS A 37 -18.37 -12.37 2.82
C LYS A 37 -19.30 -11.55 3.72
N VAL A 38 -19.17 -11.69 5.04
CA VAL A 38 -19.95 -10.90 6.00
C VAL A 38 -19.55 -9.42 5.92
N ILE A 39 -18.26 -9.12 5.84
CA ILE A 39 -17.77 -7.74 5.66
C ILE A 39 -18.30 -7.18 4.33
N GLU A 40 -18.16 -7.95 3.26
CA GLU A 40 -18.64 -7.61 1.92
C GLU A 40 -20.13 -7.28 1.90
N GLY A 41 -20.97 -8.16 2.43
CA GLY A 41 -22.42 -7.97 2.47
C GLY A 41 -22.84 -6.72 3.26
N ARG A 42 -21.96 -6.19 4.12
CA ARG A 42 -22.21 -4.93 4.84
C ARG A 42 -21.82 -3.70 4.03
N PHE A 43 -20.89 -3.74 3.08
CA PHE A 43 -20.46 -2.52 2.36
C PHE A 43 -21.61 -1.80 1.67
N ALA A 44 -22.50 -2.52 0.99
CA ALA A 44 -23.68 -1.94 0.33
C ALA A 44 -24.62 -1.20 1.32
N PHE A 45 -24.65 -1.61 2.59
CA PHE A 45 -25.42 -0.95 3.64
C PHE A 45 -24.65 0.22 4.28
N LEU A 46 -23.33 0.08 4.41
CA LEU A 46 -22.45 1.03 5.09
C LEU A 46 -22.14 2.29 4.27
N GLU A 47 -22.13 2.19 2.94
CA GLU A 47 -21.88 3.32 2.03
C GLU A 47 -22.81 4.51 2.32
N CYS A 48 -24.02 4.28 2.84
CA CYS A 48 -25.06 5.29 3.02
C CYS A 48 -25.25 5.84 4.44
N GLN A 49 -24.75 5.21 5.51
CA GLN A 49 -25.18 5.58 6.88
C GLN A 49 -24.10 5.61 7.98
N TYR A 50 -22.98 4.88 7.86
CA TYR A 50 -22.02 4.74 8.97
C TYR A 50 -20.57 4.81 8.47
N ASN A 51 -19.91 5.97 8.64
CA ASN A 51 -18.52 6.17 8.21
C ASN A 51 -17.54 5.28 9.00
N ASP A 52 -17.64 5.28 10.33
CA ASP A 52 -16.71 4.57 11.22
C ASP A 52 -16.76 3.04 11.04
N GLU A 53 -17.94 2.47 10.79
CA GLU A 53 -18.09 1.05 10.53
C GLU A 53 -17.51 0.65 9.15
N PHE A 54 -17.59 1.54 8.17
CA PHE A 54 -16.96 1.35 6.86
C PHE A 54 -15.43 1.39 6.98
N GLU A 55 -14.90 2.34 7.75
CA GLU A 55 -13.47 2.44 8.08
C GLU A 55 -12.97 1.16 8.77
N SER A 56 -13.68 0.71 9.81
CA SER A 56 -13.36 -0.53 10.53
C SER A 56 -13.39 -1.77 9.63
N ALA A 57 -14.30 -1.81 8.65
CA ALA A 57 -14.39 -2.88 7.67
C ALA A 57 -13.18 -2.90 6.71
N LEU A 58 -12.78 -1.72 6.23
CA LEU A 58 -11.57 -1.58 5.40
C LEU A 58 -10.31 -1.99 6.17
N GLU A 59 -10.16 -1.53 7.41
CA GLU A 59 -9.04 -1.90 8.27
C GLU A 59 -8.98 -3.41 8.48
N ALA A 60 -10.12 -4.06 8.77
CA ALA A 60 -10.18 -5.51 8.93
C ALA A 60 -9.73 -6.26 7.67
N LEU A 61 -10.14 -5.80 6.48
CA LEU A 61 -9.65 -6.37 5.22
C LEU A 61 -8.14 -6.14 5.04
N GLY A 62 -7.64 -4.96 5.41
CA GLY A 62 -6.21 -4.69 5.44
C GLY A 62 -5.44 -5.66 6.34
N GLN A 63 -5.95 -5.92 7.55
CA GLN A 63 -5.35 -6.87 8.49
C GLN A 63 -5.34 -8.30 7.95
N ILE A 64 -6.44 -8.76 7.34
CA ILE A 64 -6.49 -10.06 6.66
C ILE A 64 -5.46 -10.09 5.51
N GLY A 65 -5.40 -9.02 4.71
CA GLY A 65 -4.51 -8.84 3.56
C GLY A 65 -3.02 -8.72 3.91
N SER A 66 -2.66 -8.49 5.17
CA SER A 66 -1.26 -8.42 5.62
C SER A 66 -0.50 -9.74 5.42
N THR A 67 -1.22 -10.86 5.32
CA THR A 67 -0.67 -12.18 4.99
C THR A 67 -0.89 -12.52 3.52
N ILE A 68 0.04 -13.25 2.90
CA ILE A 68 -0.07 -13.62 1.48
C ILE A 68 -1.36 -14.41 1.20
N ARG A 69 -1.73 -15.36 2.07
CA ARG A 69 -2.94 -16.18 1.91
C ARG A 69 -4.22 -15.35 2.10
N GLY A 70 -4.23 -14.42 3.05
CA GLY A 70 -5.37 -13.54 3.24
C GLY A 70 -5.57 -12.59 2.05
N ALA A 71 -4.49 -12.01 1.51
CA ALA A 71 -4.56 -11.18 0.31
C ALA A 71 -5.07 -11.98 -0.92
N GLU A 72 -4.57 -13.19 -1.12
CA GLU A 72 -5.06 -14.09 -2.17
C GLU A 72 -6.54 -14.44 -2.00
N LEU A 73 -7.02 -14.64 -0.75
CA LEU A 73 -8.45 -14.89 -0.47
C LEU A 73 -9.32 -13.67 -0.80
N ILE A 74 -8.88 -12.47 -0.42
CA ILE A 74 -9.59 -11.20 -0.71
C ILE A 74 -9.68 -10.96 -2.23
N LEU A 75 -8.65 -11.34 -2.98
CA LEU A 75 -8.59 -11.16 -4.43
C LEU A 75 -9.21 -12.32 -5.25
N SER A 76 -9.46 -13.48 -4.62
CA SER A 76 -10.00 -14.67 -5.30
C SER A 76 -11.52 -14.87 -5.17
N ASN A 77 -12.14 -14.38 -4.09
CA ASN A 77 -13.60 -14.36 -3.99
C ASN A 77 -14.16 -13.29 -4.95
N ALA A 78 -15.32 -13.53 -5.56
CA ALA A 78 -15.91 -12.75 -6.64
C ALA A 78 -15.96 -11.22 -6.39
N GLN A 79 -14.82 -10.57 -6.64
CA GLN A 79 -14.55 -9.17 -6.99
C GLN A 79 -15.07 -8.03 -6.10
N SER A 80 -15.95 -8.22 -5.13
CA SER A 80 -16.62 -7.13 -4.40
C SER A 80 -15.78 -6.51 -3.27
N ALA A 81 -15.24 -7.31 -2.33
CA ALA A 81 -14.50 -6.77 -1.18
C ALA A 81 -13.25 -5.96 -1.60
N SER A 82 -12.47 -6.48 -2.55
CA SER A 82 -11.31 -5.78 -3.12
C SER A 82 -11.71 -4.58 -3.97
N ARG A 83 -12.87 -4.59 -4.64
CA ARG A 83 -13.43 -3.41 -5.31
C ARG A 83 -13.75 -2.29 -4.33
N HIS A 84 -14.39 -2.58 -3.20
CA HIS A 84 -14.69 -1.55 -2.20
C HIS A 84 -13.41 -0.93 -1.64
N VAL A 85 -12.37 -1.73 -1.36
CA VAL A 85 -11.06 -1.21 -0.93
C VAL A 85 -10.44 -0.30 -1.99
N ILE A 86 -10.37 -0.74 -3.25
CA ILE A 86 -9.75 0.07 -4.32
C ILE A 86 -10.57 1.33 -4.60
N SER A 87 -11.91 1.22 -4.67
CA SER A 87 -12.79 2.35 -4.90
C SER A 87 -12.63 3.40 -3.79
N ALA A 88 -12.70 2.98 -2.52
CA ALA A 88 -12.55 3.89 -1.39
C ALA A 88 -11.15 4.52 -1.30
N ALA A 89 -10.08 3.81 -1.68
CA ALA A 89 -8.71 4.34 -1.65
C ALA A 89 -8.51 5.54 -2.60
N PHE A 90 -9.27 5.58 -3.69
CA PHE A 90 -9.20 6.64 -4.70
C PHE A 90 -10.42 7.55 -4.73
N ASP A 91 -11.36 7.37 -3.79
CA ASP A 91 -12.49 8.28 -3.59
C ASP A 91 -12.11 9.43 -2.64
N ARG A 92 -12.56 10.64 -2.97
CA ARG A 92 -12.25 11.88 -2.22
C ARG A 92 -13.36 12.28 -1.24
N GLN A 93 -14.47 11.54 -1.19
CA GLN A 93 -15.67 11.96 -0.46
C GLN A 93 -15.56 11.81 1.07
N ALA A 94 -14.66 10.97 1.57
CA ALA A 94 -14.52 10.73 3.01
C ALA A 94 -13.05 10.42 3.39
N HIS A 95 -12.41 11.38 4.04
CA HIS A 95 -10.98 11.33 4.37
C HIS A 95 -10.58 10.07 5.17
N GLY A 96 -11.28 9.76 6.27
CA GLY A 96 -10.98 8.58 7.10
C GLY A 96 -11.12 7.26 6.33
N ARG A 97 -12.22 7.10 5.57
CA ARG A 97 -12.44 5.97 4.65
C ARG A 97 -11.30 5.83 3.64
N GLN A 98 -10.89 6.94 3.04
CA GLN A 98 -9.82 6.93 2.04
C GLN A 98 -8.49 6.49 2.65
N LEU A 99 -8.14 7.00 3.84
CA LEU A 99 -6.94 6.59 4.56
C LEU A 99 -6.95 5.09 4.90
N ALA A 100 -8.02 4.61 5.54
CA ALA A 100 -8.18 3.19 5.88
C ALA A 100 -8.09 2.30 4.64
N ALA A 101 -8.64 2.74 3.51
CA ALA A 101 -8.60 2.01 2.25
C ALA A 101 -7.21 2.01 1.60
N LEU A 102 -6.47 3.13 1.62
CA LEU A 102 -5.09 3.21 1.13
C LEU A 102 -4.17 2.28 1.93
N GLU A 103 -4.33 2.26 3.26
CA GLU A 103 -3.59 1.35 4.13
C GLU A 103 -3.95 -0.12 3.89
N ALA A 104 -5.25 -0.42 3.76
CA ALA A 104 -5.73 -1.76 3.44
C ALA A 104 -5.20 -2.24 2.08
N LEU A 105 -5.22 -1.38 1.06
CA LEU A 105 -4.67 -1.67 -0.26
C LEU A 105 -3.15 -1.91 -0.19
N GLY A 106 -2.42 -1.12 0.59
CA GLY A 106 -0.99 -1.35 0.86
C GLY A 106 -0.71 -2.72 1.48
N ASN A 107 -1.49 -3.12 2.48
CA ASN A 107 -1.37 -4.45 3.11
C ASN A 107 -1.68 -5.58 2.11
N ILE A 108 -2.79 -5.47 1.37
CA ILE A 108 -3.17 -6.42 0.32
C ILE A 108 -2.11 -6.49 -0.79
N ALA A 109 -1.46 -5.38 -1.13
CA ALA A 109 -0.37 -5.32 -2.10
C ALA A 109 0.96 -5.87 -1.54
N GLY A 110 1.11 -5.91 -0.22
CA GLY A 110 2.20 -6.57 0.48
C GLY A 110 3.22 -5.67 1.14
N VAL A 111 2.85 -4.46 1.56
CA VAL A 111 3.76 -3.51 2.24
C VAL A 111 4.38 -4.07 3.52
N THR A 112 3.67 -4.97 4.21
CA THR A 112 4.14 -5.66 5.42
C THR A 112 4.86 -6.98 5.14
N ARG A 113 4.94 -7.39 3.87
CA ARG A 113 5.54 -8.66 3.43
C ARG A 113 6.95 -8.40 2.90
N SER A 114 7.83 -9.38 3.02
CA SER A 114 9.24 -9.25 2.62
C SER A 114 9.66 -10.30 1.59
N GLY A 115 10.64 -9.95 0.77
CA GLY A 115 11.21 -10.82 -0.25
C GLY A 115 10.17 -11.38 -1.22
N ASN A 116 10.23 -12.68 -1.48
CA ASN A 116 9.32 -13.37 -2.39
C ASN A 116 7.85 -13.41 -1.94
N LYS A 117 7.53 -12.93 -0.72
CA LYS A 117 6.16 -12.89 -0.20
C LYS A 117 5.40 -11.62 -0.56
N ILE A 118 6.05 -10.63 -1.19
CA ILE A 118 5.38 -9.39 -1.64
C ILE A 118 4.41 -9.70 -2.79
N LEU A 119 4.87 -10.50 -3.76
CA LEU A 119 4.06 -10.93 -4.89
C LEU A 119 3.08 -12.03 -4.48
N LEU A 120 1.88 -11.97 -5.04
CA LEU A 120 0.83 -12.96 -4.90
C LEU A 120 1.01 -14.07 -5.95
N ASN A 121 0.14 -15.09 -5.91
CA ASN A 121 0.01 -16.00 -7.05
C ASN A 121 -0.53 -15.28 -8.30
N ASP A 122 -0.37 -15.92 -9.47
CA ASP A 122 -0.74 -15.35 -10.78
C ASP A 122 -2.18 -14.83 -10.84
N SER A 123 -3.13 -15.56 -10.24
CA SER A 123 -4.54 -15.15 -10.20
C SER A 123 -4.75 -13.91 -9.32
N GLY A 124 -4.08 -13.84 -8.17
CA GLY A 124 -4.12 -12.68 -7.28
C GLY A 124 -3.52 -11.43 -7.93
N GLU A 125 -2.38 -11.59 -8.61
CA GLU A 125 -1.71 -10.50 -9.32
C GLU A 125 -2.55 -9.99 -10.50
N GLU A 126 -3.14 -10.89 -11.29
CA GLU A 126 -4.02 -10.52 -12.40
C GLU A 126 -5.30 -9.83 -11.90
N ASN A 127 -5.90 -10.32 -10.82
CA ASN A 127 -7.08 -9.69 -10.25
C ASN A 127 -6.78 -8.29 -9.68
N LEU A 128 -5.66 -8.12 -8.97
CA LEU A 128 -5.24 -6.81 -8.48
C LEU A 128 -5.02 -5.83 -9.64
N ARG A 129 -4.30 -6.25 -10.68
CA ARG A 129 -4.08 -5.45 -11.89
C ARG A 129 -5.41 -5.08 -12.54
N ARG A 130 -6.28 -6.05 -12.83
CA ARG A 130 -7.58 -5.82 -13.48
C ARG A 130 -8.43 -4.83 -12.69
N LEU A 131 -8.54 -4.98 -11.37
CA LEU A 131 -9.34 -4.09 -10.54
C LEU A 131 -8.80 -2.65 -10.50
N MET A 132 -7.47 -2.47 -10.48
CA MET A 132 -6.86 -1.14 -10.56
C MET A 132 -7.17 -0.44 -11.88
N TYR A 133 -7.10 -1.16 -13.00
CA TYR A 133 -7.42 -0.62 -14.32
C TYR A 133 -8.93 -0.38 -14.50
N GLU A 134 -9.79 -1.27 -13.99
CA GLU A 134 -11.25 -1.09 -13.95
C GLU A 134 -11.62 0.17 -13.14
N ASN A 135 -11.05 0.35 -11.95
CA ASN A 135 -11.33 1.54 -11.14
C ASN A 135 -10.84 2.82 -11.81
N ALA A 136 -9.67 2.77 -12.46
CA ALA A 136 -9.14 3.90 -13.19
C ALA A 136 -10.03 4.31 -14.37
N SER A 137 -10.55 3.34 -15.13
CA SER A 137 -11.39 3.60 -16.31
C SER A 137 -12.77 4.15 -15.95
N MET A 138 -13.30 3.79 -14.77
CA MET A 138 -14.54 4.35 -14.23
C MET A 138 -14.36 5.76 -13.62
N SER A 139 -13.13 6.21 -13.46
CA SER A 139 -12.81 7.53 -12.89
C SER A 139 -12.46 8.55 -13.97
N SER A 140 -12.48 9.83 -13.61
CA SER A 140 -11.97 10.90 -14.49
C SER A 140 -10.45 10.84 -14.71
N LYS A 141 -9.73 9.90 -14.09
CA LYS A 141 -8.26 9.78 -14.17
C LYS A 141 -7.80 8.84 -15.28
N LEU A 142 -8.68 7.95 -15.76
CA LEU A 142 -8.52 7.04 -16.91
C LEU A 142 -7.40 5.99 -16.80
N THR A 143 -6.34 6.24 -16.03
CA THR A 143 -5.19 5.35 -15.86
C THR A 143 -4.80 5.21 -14.38
N PRO A 144 -4.17 4.09 -13.98
CA PRO A 144 -3.62 3.94 -12.64
C PRO A 144 -2.64 5.06 -12.26
N SER A 145 -1.79 5.53 -13.19
CA SER A 145 -0.89 6.65 -12.95
C SER A 145 -1.64 7.97 -12.67
N GLY A 146 -2.80 8.17 -13.29
CA GLY A 146 -3.72 9.26 -12.97
C GLY A 146 -4.30 9.17 -11.56
N LEU A 147 -4.69 7.96 -11.12
CA LEU A 147 -5.16 7.71 -9.76
C LEU A 147 -4.06 8.00 -8.72
N PHE A 148 -2.87 7.44 -8.92
CA PHE A 148 -1.72 7.62 -8.02
C PHE A 148 -1.35 9.10 -7.90
N TRP A 149 -1.26 9.82 -9.01
CA TRP A 149 -0.99 11.25 -8.98
C TRP A 149 -2.07 12.01 -8.21
N ALA A 150 -3.35 11.66 -8.39
CA ALA A 150 -4.44 12.34 -7.72
C ALA A 150 -4.45 12.17 -6.19
N VAL A 151 -3.94 11.06 -5.65
CA VAL A 151 -3.76 10.85 -4.21
C VAL A 151 -2.47 11.48 -3.69
N LEU A 152 -1.40 11.46 -4.48
CA LEU A 152 -0.12 12.12 -4.15
C LEU A 152 -0.22 13.65 -4.13
N GLN A 153 -1.24 14.24 -4.72
CA GLN A 153 -1.50 15.68 -4.66
C GLN A 153 -2.32 16.14 -3.44
N GLN A 154 -2.81 15.20 -2.64
CA GLN A 154 -3.64 15.53 -1.46
C GLN A 154 -2.77 16.00 -0.30
N ASP A 155 -3.37 16.22 0.87
CA ASP A 155 -2.67 16.62 2.08
C ASP A 155 -1.65 15.55 2.55
N SER A 156 -0.86 15.90 3.55
CA SER A 156 0.28 15.08 3.98
C SER A 156 -0.12 13.69 4.48
N GLU A 157 -1.29 13.53 5.12
CA GLU A 157 -1.71 12.24 5.67
C GLU A 157 -2.05 11.26 4.54
N VAL A 158 -2.88 11.69 3.60
CA VAL A 158 -3.24 10.89 2.42
C VAL A 158 -2.03 10.58 1.57
N ARG A 159 -1.14 11.56 1.38
CA ARG A 159 0.09 11.40 0.59
C ARG A 159 1.06 10.41 1.23
N ILE A 160 1.18 10.41 2.57
CA ILE A 160 1.96 9.42 3.32
C ILE A 160 1.41 8.00 3.12
N ALA A 161 0.09 7.83 3.24
CA ALA A 161 -0.56 6.53 3.00
C ALA A 161 -0.33 6.06 1.55
N ALA A 162 -0.41 6.99 0.58
CA ALA A 162 -0.13 6.70 -0.82
C ALA A 162 1.33 6.24 -1.06
N TYR A 163 2.34 6.89 -0.44
CA TYR A 163 3.72 6.41 -0.54
C TYR A 163 3.86 4.98 -0.04
N LYS A 164 3.31 4.66 1.14
CA LYS A 164 3.36 3.31 1.72
C LYS A 164 2.70 2.27 0.81
N MET A 165 1.52 2.59 0.27
CA MET A 165 0.84 1.73 -0.71
C MET A 165 1.71 1.49 -1.95
N LEU A 166 2.30 2.56 -2.50
CA LEU A 166 3.13 2.48 -3.70
C LEU A 166 4.40 1.66 -3.47
N THR A 167 5.04 1.74 -2.29
CA THR A 167 6.20 0.91 -1.91
C THR A 167 5.98 -0.57 -2.20
N ALA A 168 4.76 -1.08 -1.98
CA ALA A 168 4.42 -2.48 -2.28
C ALA A 168 4.01 -2.70 -3.74
N LEU A 169 3.22 -1.78 -4.32
CA LEU A 169 2.69 -1.94 -5.67
C LEU A 169 3.79 -1.92 -6.74
N VAL A 170 4.85 -1.13 -6.55
CA VAL A 170 5.94 -0.96 -7.54
C VAL A 170 6.76 -2.23 -7.78
N ALA A 171 6.65 -3.24 -6.91
CA ALA A 171 7.21 -4.58 -7.17
C ALA A 171 6.58 -5.26 -8.41
N ARG A 172 5.45 -4.73 -8.91
CA ARG A 172 4.72 -5.27 -10.07
C ARG A 172 5.09 -4.46 -11.33
N PRO A 173 5.48 -5.11 -12.44
CA PRO A 173 5.90 -4.40 -13.65
C PRO A 173 4.89 -3.38 -14.18
N TRP A 174 3.59 -3.71 -14.17
CA TRP A 174 2.54 -2.80 -14.63
C TRP A 174 2.47 -1.52 -13.81
N CYS A 175 2.68 -1.60 -12.48
CA CYS A 175 2.65 -0.43 -11.61
C CYS A 175 3.95 0.36 -11.72
N LEU A 176 5.09 -0.32 -11.79
CA LEU A 176 6.39 0.32 -12.00
C LEU A 176 6.38 1.17 -13.27
N ILE A 177 5.90 0.62 -14.38
CA ILE A 177 5.76 1.36 -15.65
C ILE A 177 4.81 2.55 -15.48
N ALA A 178 3.66 2.38 -14.82
CA ALA A 178 2.71 3.46 -14.58
C ALA A 178 3.33 4.63 -13.78
N ILE A 179 4.19 4.34 -12.81
CA ILE A 179 4.89 5.36 -12.02
C ILE A 179 6.00 6.02 -12.84
N CYS A 180 6.88 5.24 -13.46
CA CYS A 180 8.04 5.77 -14.17
C CYS A 180 7.65 6.56 -15.43
N THR A 181 6.54 6.24 -16.08
CA THR A 181 6.05 6.98 -17.26
C THR A 181 5.40 8.32 -16.91
N LYS A 182 5.17 8.61 -15.63
CA LYS A 182 4.54 9.86 -15.16
C LYS A 182 5.54 10.71 -14.38
N GLN A 183 6.18 11.64 -15.09
CA GLN A 183 7.26 12.47 -14.55
C GLN A 183 6.86 13.26 -13.31
N GLU A 184 5.60 13.68 -13.20
CA GLU A 184 5.09 14.38 -12.02
C GLU A 184 5.22 13.55 -10.74
N ILE A 185 4.96 12.24 -10.83
CA ILE A 185 5.14 11.32 -9.70
C ILE A 185 6.63 11.17 -9.37
N VAL A 186 7.47 10.93 -10.38
CA VAL A 186 8.93 10.79 -10.20
C VAL A 186 9.52 12.05 -9.57
N ASN A 187 9.12 13.24 -10.03
CA ASN A 187 9.54 14.52 -9.49
C ASN A 187 9.13 14.65 -8.03
N LEU A 188 7.89 14.32 -7.69
CA LEU A 188 7.36 14.44 -6.33
C LEU A 188 8.09 13.52 -5.33
N VAL A 189 8.35 12.25 -5.69
CA VAL A 189 9.01 11.29 -4.79
C VAL A 189 10.51 11.56 -4.63
N THR A 190 11.13 12.27 -5.57
CA THR A 190 12.57 12.62 -5.53
C THR A 190 12.86 14.02 -5.01
N ASP A 191 11.85 14.89 -4.95
CA ASP A 191 11.97 16.25 -4.42
C ASP A 191 12.24 16.21 -2.90
N PRO A 192 13.37 16.77 -2.42
CA PRO A 192 13.71 16.77 -1.02
C PRO A 192 12.74 17.59 -0.14
N HIS A 193 11.98 18.53 -0.71
CA HIS A 193 11.15 19.49 0.03
C HIS A 193 9.66 19.14 0.11
N THR A 194 9.20 18.08 -0.57
CA THR A 194 7.78 17.65 -0.57
C THR A 194 7.23 17.36 0.83
N GLU A 195 8.05 16.77 1.70
CA GLU A 195 7.65 16.39 3.06
C GLU A 195 8.52 17.09 4.09
N THR A 196 7.88 17.60 5.15
CA THR A 196 8.55 18.30 6.26
C THR A 196 8.54 17.49 7.54
N THR A 197 7.59 16.57 7.71
CA THR A 197 7.46 15.70 8.90
C THR A 197 8.42 14.50 8.80
N LYS A 198 8.83 13.95 9.94
CA LYS A 198 9.69 12.76 9.97
C LYS A 198 9.04 11.59 9.23
N LEU A 199 7.78 11.30 9.55
CA LEU A 199 7.01 10.21 8.95
C LEU A 199 6.86 10.38 7.42
N GLY A 200 6.62 11.62 6.96
CA GLY A 200 6.55 11.92 5.53
C GLY A 200 7.89 11.69 4.83
N MET A 201 8.97 12.21 5.39
CA MET A 201 10.33 12.02 4.87
C MET A 201 10.69 10.54 4.75
N ASP A 202 10.42 9.76 5.79
CA ASP A 202 10.70 8.31 5.82
C ASP A 202 9.84 7.57 4.78
N SER A 203 8.53 7.81 4.73
CA SER A 203 7.62 7.12 3.80
C SER A 203 7.93 7.44 2.34
N LYS A 204 8.25 8.71 2.02
CA LYS A 204 8.67 9.13 0.69
C LYS A 204 9.98 8.45 0.28
N TYR A 205 10.96 8.43 1.20
CA TYR A 205 12.25 7.78 0.96
C TYR A 205 12.09 6.28 0.68
N ASP A 206 11.29 5.58 1.49
CA ASP A 206 11.01 4.15 1.29
C ASP A 206 10.33 3.89 -0.06
N CYS A 207 9.36 4.72 -0.45
CA CYS A 207 8.73 4.65 -1.76
C CYS A 207 9.75 4.88 -2.89
N CYS A 208 10.59 5.91 -2.78
CA CYS A 208 11.63 6.21 -3.77
C CYS A 208 12.63 5.03 -3.91
N LYS A 209 13.04 4.45 -2.78
CA LYS A 209 13.94 3.30 -2.72
C LYS A 209 13.31 2.05 -3.32
N ALA A 210 12.03 1.80 -3.06
CA ALA A 210 11.31 0.66 -3.62
C ALA A 210 11.15 0.77 -5.15
N ILE A 211 10.89 1.97 -5.67
CA ILE A 211 10.86 2.22 -7.12
C ILE A 211 12.22 1.90 -7.73
N LEU A 212 13.31 2.46 -7.16
CA LEU A 212 14.67 2.20 -7.64
C LEU A 212 15.01 0.70 -7.63
N THR A 213 14.74 0.02 -6.51
CA THR A 213 15.02 -1.41 -6.35
C THR A 213 14.26 -2.25 -7.39
N SER A 214 13.00 -1.91 -7.65
CA SER A 214 12.17 -2.61 -8.63
C SER A 214 12.65 -2.34 -10.06
N LEU A 215 13.13 -1.12 -10.33
CA LEU A 215 13.69 -0.73 -11.62
C LEU A 215 14.99 -1.49 -11.93
N GLN A 216 15.91 -1.55 -10.96
CA GLN A 216 17.17 -2.29 -11.07
C GLN A 216 16.97 -3.81 -11.23
N SER A 217 15.86 -4.34 -10.70
CA SER A 217 15.51 -5.75 -10.83
C SER A 217 14.79 -6.08 -12.15
N SER A 218 14.43 -5.08 -12.95
CA SER A 218 13.72 -5.26 -14.22
C SER A 218 14.69 -5.59 -15.36
N VAL A 219 14.47 -6.70 -16.05
CA VAL A 219 15.37 -7.25 -17.10
C VAL A 219 15.37 -6.41 -18.39
N ALA A 220 14.39 -5.54 -18.60
CA ALA A 220 14.26 -4.70 -19.79
C ALA A 220 14.09 -3.23 -19.39
N LEU A 221 15.21 -2.54 -19.16
CA LEU A 221 15.20 -1.09 -19.03
C LEU A 221 15.15 -0.46 -20.41
N ASP A 222 14.02 0.18 -20.72
CA ASP A 222 13.95 1.15 -21.81
C ASP A 222 14.99 2.26 -21.55
N PRO A 223 15.77 2.70 -22.56
CA PRO A 223 16.74 3.81 -22.39
C PRO A 223 16.15 5.08 -21.76
N SER A 224 14.84 5.33 -21.93
CA SER A 224 14.13 6.44 -21.29
C SER A 224 14.02 6.31 -19.77
N LEU A 225 14.12 5.09 -19.23
CA LEU A 225 14.09 4.80 -17.80
C LEU A 225 15.45 4.99 -17.13
N THR A 226 16.56 4.99 -17.88
CA THR A 226 17.91 5.20 -17.32
C THR A 226 18.06 6.60 -16.70
N THR A 227 17.42 7.62 -17.28
CA THR A 227 17.40 8.97 -16.70
C THR A 227 16.63 9.00 -15.38
N ILE A 228 15.53 8.25 -15.30
CA ILE A 228 14.71 8.13 -14.08
C ILE A 228 15.48 7.36 -13.00
N GLU A 229 16.15 6.28 -13.38
CA GLU A 229 17.00 5.47 -12.49
C GLU A 229 18.06 6.35 -11.80
N LYS A 230 18.86 7.09 -12.58
CA LYS A 230 19.88 8.00 -12.03
C LYS A 230 19.28 9.03 -11.08
N LYS A 231 18.13 9.60 -11.44
CA LYS A 231 17.44 10.58 -10.59
C LYS A 231 16.99 9.97 -9.26
N LEU A 232 16.49 8.73 -9.28
CA LEU A 232 16.12 7.99 -8.08
C LEU A 232 17.36 7.60 -7.26
N GLU A 233 18.46 7.17 -7.90
CA GLU A 233 19.73 6.86 -7.24
C GLU A 233 20.27 8.07 -6.48
N GLU A 234 20.30 9.24 -7.12
CA GLU A 234 20.70 10.49 -6.47
C GLU A 234 19.78 10.83 -5.28
N ALA A 235 18.46 10.67 -5.42
CA ALA A 235 17.52 10.93 -4.35
C ALA A 235 17.69 9.98 -3.16
N VAL A 236 17.87 8.68 -3.42
CA VAL A 236 18.11 7.67 -2.40
C VAL A 236 19.48 7.89 -1.74
N GLY A 237 20.52 8.21 -2.50
CA GLY A 237 21.86 8.49 -1.98
C GLY A 237 21.92 9.68 -1.04
N ARG A 238 21.05 10.69 -1.23
CA ARG A 238 20.92 11.83 -0.31
C ARG A 238 20.31 11.43 1.04
N GLY A 239 19.52 10.36 1.12
CA GLY A 239 18.81 9.92 2.33
C GLY A 239 17.49 10.68 2.61
N PRO A 240 16.73 10.29 3.64
CA PRO A 240 15.40 10.85 3.93
C PRO A 240 15.41 12.30 4.42
N TYR A 241 16.48 12.76 5.07
CA TYR A 241 16.51 14.04 5.83
C TYR A 241 17.33 15.17 5.18
N SER A 242 17.74 15.02 3.92
CA SER A 242 18.74 15.91 3.29
C SER A 242 18.28 17.37 3.16
N ALA A 243 16.97 17.62 3.04
CA ALA A 243 16.43 18.98 3.05
C ALA A 243 16.72 19.73 4.36
N ARG A 244 16.80 19.02 5.50
CA ARG A 244 17.01 19.62 6.82
C ARG A 244 18.47 20.04 7.05
N TYR A 245 19.42 19.39 6.39
CA TYR A 245 20.85 19.71 6.53
C TYR A 245 21.18 21.16 6.12
N LYS A 246 20.46 21.73 5.14
CA LYS A 246 20.66 23.14 4.74
C LYS A 246 20.03 24.15 5.71
N SER A 247 19.08 23.74 6.56
CA SER A 247 18.37 24.65 7.47
C SER A 247 18.99 24.77 8.87
N TYR A 248 19.84 23.83 9.31
CA TYR A 248 20.32 23.77 10.70
C TYR A 248 21.83 23.57 10.91
N ALA A 249 22.66 23.44 9.86
CA ALA A 249 24.07 23.09 10.04
C ALA A 249 25.03 24.16 9.48
N GLN A 250 25.18 25.26 10.22
CA GLN A 250 26.52 25.82 10.45
C GLN A 250 26.75 25.83 11.96
N PRO A 251 27.55 24.91 12.52
CA PRO A 251 28.05 25.11 13.88
C PRO A 251 28.94 26.35 13.86
N LEU A 252 28.47 27.43 14.46
CA LEU A 252 29.30 28.61 14.72
C LEU A 252 30.30 28.21 15.81
N VAL A 253 31.48 27.74 15.39
CA VAL A 253 32.60 27.49 16.30
C VAL A 253 33.16 28.85 16.70
N LEU A 254 32.61 29.42 17.77
CA LEU A 254 33.22 30.56 18.46
C LEU A 254 34.41 30.01 19.26
N THR A 255 35.61 30.20 18.75
CA THR A 255 36.81 30.05 19.59
C THR A 255 36.76 31.15 20.65
N ALA A 256 36.65 30.76 21.93
CA ALA A 256 36.80 31.71 23.02
C ALA A 256 38.19 32.37 22.91
N ASP A 257 38.20 33.70 22.83
CA ASP A 257 39.44 34.47 22.94
C ASP A 257 40.09 34.15 24.29
N ARG A 258 41.35 33.70 24.22
CA ARG A 258 42.14 33.39 25.42
C ARG A 258 42.47 34.70 26.13
N PHE A 259 42.05 34.79 27.39
CA PHE A 259 42.52 35.79 28.35
C PHE A 259 44.01 35.59 28.68
#